data_AF-A0A086MSR3-F1
#
_entry.id   AF-A0A086MSR3-F1
#
_cell.length_a   1.000
_cell.length_b   1.000
_cell.length_c   1.000
_cell.angle_alpha   90.00
_cell.angle_beta   90.00
_cell.angle_gamma   90.00
#
_symmetry.space_group_name_H-M   'P 1'
#
loop_
_entity.id
_entity.type
_entity.pdbx_description
1 polymer ?
#
loop_
_entity_poly.entity_id
_entity_poly.type
_entity_poly.pdbx_seq_one_letter_code
_entity_poly.pdbx_strand_id
1 'polypeptide(L)'
;MITALFAYIPFNGIGIQAVVWLIGPEILPLSVRGPATSPATVTLWGVDLLIAVTALTAIEAIGRSGTFFVYALMNVACIVFVAAKVPETRGRSPERIERALKRGGSFRESLELS
;
A
#
# COMPACT_ATOMS: atom_id res chain seq x y z
N MET A 1 -9.16 -20.08 23.94
CA MET A 1 -9.55 -19.16 22.84
C MET A 1 -9.13 -17.72 23.15
N ILE A 2 -9.60 -17.12 24.25
CA ILE A 2 -9.27 -15.72 24.62
C ILE A 2 -7.76 -15.52 24.88
N THR A 3 -7.10 -16.46 25.56
CA THR A 3 -5.63 -16.40 25.81
C THR A 3 -4.80 -16.43 24.53
N ALA A 4 -5.22 -17.24 23.55
CA ALA A 4 -4.55 -17.30 22.24
C ALA A 4 -4.75 -16.01 21.45
N LEU A 5 -5.92 -15.36 21.55
CA LEU A 5 -6.18 -14.06 20.95
C LEU A 5 -5.29 -12.97 21.57
N PHE A 6 -5.19 -12.92 22.89
CA PHE A 6 -4.32 -11.97 23.59
C PHE A 6 -2.83 -12.19 23.33
N ALA A 7 -2.39 -13.41 23.04
CA ALA A 7 -1.03 -13.69 22.60
C ALA A 7 -0.80 -13.33 21.13
N TYR A 8 -1.79 -13.57 20.26
CA TYR A 8 -1.72 -13.31 18.83
C TYR A 8 -1.59 -11.82 18.50
N ILE A 9 -2.40 -10.96 19.13
CA ILE A 9 -2.43 -9.51 18.84
C ILE A 9 -1.03 -8.85 18.95
N PRO A 10 -0.28 -8.96 20.08
CA PRO A 10 1.03 -8.33 20.21
C PRO A 10 2.07 -8.97 19.28
N PHE A 11 2.04 -10.29 19.06
CA PHE A 11 2.96 -10.97 18.14
C PHE A 11 2.76 -10.53 16.70
N ASN A 12 1.50 -10.41 16.26
CA ASN A 12 1.17 -9.92 14.93
C ASN A 12 1.58 -8.44 14.76
N GLY A 13 1.29 -7.62 15.77
CA GLY A 13 1.61 -6.19 15.76
C GLY A 13 3.12 -5.90 15.68
N ILE A 14 3.92 -6.57 16.52
CA ILE A 14 5.39 -6.36 16.57
C ILE A 14 6.10 -6.98 15.36
N GLY A 15 5.50 -8.01 14.74
CA GLY A 15 6.08 -8.71 13.60
C GLY A 15 5.92 -7.97 12.27
N ILE A 16 5.39 -8.67 11.27
CA ILE A 16 5.27 -8.18 9.89
C ILE A 16 4.50 -6.86 9.79
N GLN A 17 3.48 -6.65 10.64
CA GLN A 17 2.68 -5.43 10.55
C GLN A 17 3.50 -4.18 10.87
N ALA A 18 4.29 -4.18 11.96
CA ALA A 18 5.15 -3.05 12.29
C ALA A 18 6.11 -2.71 11.13
N VAL A 19 6.74 -3.73 10.53
CA VAL A 19 7.68 -3.53 9.42
C VAL A 19 7.00 -2.89 8.20
N VAL A 20 5.81 -3.36 7.82
CA VAL A 20 5.07 -2.84 6.67
C VAL A 20 4.70 -1.36 6.86
N TRP A 21 4.35 -0.95 8.09
CA TRP A 21 3.99 0.43 8.37
C TRP A 21 5.19 1.35 8.60
N LEU A 22 6.35 0.81 9.01
CA LEU A 22 7.59 1.57 9.23
C LEU A 22 8.36 1.84 7.94
N ILE A 23 8.36 0.90 7.00
CA ILE A 23 9.17 1.01 5.78
C ILE A 23 8.73 2.16 4.87
N GLY A 24 7.44 2.49 4.83
CA GLY A 24 6.93 3.63 4.07
C GLY A 24 7.57 4.94 4.54
N PRO A 25 7.42 5.31 5.83
CA PRO A 25 8.13 6.43 6.44
C PRO A 25 9.65 6.41 6.24
N GLU A 26 10.31 5.25 6.36
CA GLU A 26 11.77 5.12 6.24
C GLU A 26 12.30 5.44 4.84
N ILE A 27 11.54 5.10 3.80
CA ILE A 27 11.91 5.37 2.41
C ILE A 27 11.55 6.80 1.99
N LEU A 28 10.53 7.40 2.64
CA LEU A 28 10.02 8.72 2.28
C LEU A 28 10.82 9.87 2.92
N PRO A 29 11.19 10.92 2.14
CA PRO A 29 11.81 12.13 2.68
C PRO A 29 10.90 12.84 3.68
N LEU A 30 11.49 13.47 4.71
CA LEU A 30 10.76 14.12 5.80
C LEU A 30 9.75 15.18 5.32
N SER A 31 10.07 15.94 4.27
CA SER A 31 9.22 17.01 3.73
C SER A 31 7.95 16.51 3.05
N VAL A 32 7.91 15.26 2.61
CA VAL A 32 6.80 14.70 1.81
C VAL A 32 6.09 13.53 2.49
N ARG A 33 6.68 13.02 3.59
CA ARG A 33 6.16 11.88 4.35
C ARG A 33 4.70 12.07 4.77
N GLY A 34 4.36 13.21 5.39
CA GLY A 34 3.00 13.50 5.84
C GLY A 34 1.98 13.57 4.69
N PRO A 35 2.20 14.44 3.68
CA PRO A 35 1.31 14.57 2.52
C PRO A 35 1.16 13.28 1.69
N ALA A 36 2.18 12.42 1.63
CA ALA A 36 2.10 11.15 0.91
C ALA A 36 1.42 10.04 1.72
N THR A 37 1.72 9.93 3.02
CA THR A 37 1.24 8.81 3.86
C THR A 37 -0.23 8.95 4.22
N SER A 38 -0.72 10.18 4.45
CA SER A 38 -2.10 10.44 4.84
C SER A 38 -3.13 9.95 3.81
N PRO A 39 -3.11 10.37 2.53
CA PRO A 39 -4.05 9.88 1.52
C PRO A 39 -3.87 8.40 1.22
N ALA A 40 -2.64 7.88 1.28
CA ALA A 40 -2.38 6.44 1.11
C ALA A 40 -3.07 5.62 2.22
N THR A 41 -2.98 6.09 3.47
CA THR A 41 -3.62 5.44 4.63
C THR A 41 -5.13 5.53 4.55
N VAL A 42 -5.70 6.68 4.20
CA VAL A 42 -7.15 6.84 4.00
C VAL A 42 -7.66 5.93 2.89
N THR A 43 -6.92 5.83 1.78
CA THR A 43 -7.29 4.95 0.67
C THR A 43 -7.24 3.49 1.09
N LEU A 44 -6.19 3.07 1.80
CA LEU A 44 -6.05 1.71 2.31
C LEU A 44 -7.24 1.33 3.21
N TRP A 45 -7.52 2.12 4.24
CA TRP A 45 -8.64 1.85 5.15
C TRP A 45 -10.01 2.01 4.50
N GLY A 46 -10.15 2.92 3.53
CA GLY A 46 -11.38 3.09 2.77
C GLY A 46 -11.71 1.87 1.90
N VAL A 47 -10.70 1.31 1.23
CA VAL A 47 -10.85 0.08 0.42
C VAL A 47 -11.05 -1.14 1.32
N ASP A 48 -10.33 -1.23 2.45
CA ASP A 48 -10.53 -2.30 3.44
C ASP A 48 -11.97 -2.31 3.97
N LEU A 49 -12.49 -1.13 4.36
CA LEU A 49 -13.88 -0.98 4.77
C LEU A 49 -14.86 -1.38 3.65
N LEU A 50 -14.61 -0.94 2.42
CA LEU A 50 -15.44 -1.29 1.27
C LEU A 50 -15.50 -2.80 1.05
N ILE A 51 -14.36 -3.49 1.12
CA ILE A 51 -14.28 -4.95 1.00
C ILE A 51 -15.01 -5.61 2.17
N ALA A 52 -14.81 -5.14 3.40
CA ALA A 52 -15.46 -5.69 4.59
C ALA A 52 -16.98 -5.65 4.50
N VAL A 53 -17.56 -4.53 4.02
CA VAL A 53 -19.03 -4.39 3.88
C VAL A 53 -19.58 -5.13 2.66
N THR A 54 -18.79 -5.30 1.60
CA THR A 54 -19.25 -5.97 0.36
C THR A 54 -18.97 -7.47 0.31
N ALA A 55 -18.10 -7.99 1.18
CA ALA A 55 -17.64 -9.36 1.12
C ALA A 55 -18.78 -10.38 1.23
N LEU A 56 -19.70 -10.22 2.18
CA LEU A 56 -20.83 -11.16 2.32
C LEU A 56 -21.75 -11.09 1.10
N THR A 57 -22.11 -9.88 0.66
CA THR A 57 -22.96 -9.67 -0.53
C THR A 57 -22.35 -10.29 -1.79
N ALA A 58 -21.03 -10.15 -1.97
CA ALA A 58 -20.33 -10.77 -3.08
C ALA A 58 -20.35 -12.30 -3.00
N ILE A 59 -20.16 -12.87 -1.80
CA ILE A 59 -20.20 -14.32 -1.59
C ILE A 59 -21.60 -14.87 -1.88
N GLU A 60 -22.66 -14.16 -1.48
CA GLU A 60 -24.05 -14.55 -1.72
C GLU A 60 -24.42 -14.47 -3.21
N ALA A 61 -23.94 -13.44 -3.91
CA ALA A 61 -24.28 -13.21 -5.32
C ALA A 61 -23.56 -14.14 -6.29
N ILE A 62 -22.25 -14.37 -6.12
CA ILE A 62 -21.40 -15.09 -7.09
C ILE A 62 -20.68 -16.30 -6.48
N GLY A 63 -20.96 -16.64 -5.22
CA GLY A 63 -20.32 -17.73 -4.50
C GLY A 63 -18.90 -17.41 -4.03
N ARG A 64 -18.43 -18.14 -3.01
CA ARG A 64 -17.08 -17.92 -2.42
C ARG A 64 -15.97 -17.92 -3.47
N SER A 65 -15.92 -18.94 -4.32
CA SER A 65 -14.87 -19.08 -5.33
C SER A 65 -14.89 -17.92 -6.34
N GLY A 66 -16.08 -17.44 -6.73
CA GLY A 66 -16.23 -16.28 -7.60
C GLY A 66 -15.70 -15.00 -6.96
N THR A 67 -16.04 -14.74 -5.69
CA THR A 67 -15.55 -13.59 -4.95
C THR A 67 -14.03 -13.56 -4.83
N PHE A 68 -13.42 -14.70 -4.47
CA PHE A 68 -11.95 -14.78 -4.39
C PHE A 68 -11.28 -14.58 -5.74
N PHE A 69 -11.88 -15.05 -6.84
CA PHE A 69 -11.34 -14.83 -8.18
C PHE A 69 -11.39 -13.35 -8.59
N VAL A 70 -12.47 -12.64 -8.25
CA VAL A 70 -12.58 -11.18 -8.47
C VAL A 70 -11.50 -10.44 -7.67
N TYR A 71 -11.30 -10.78 -6.40
CA TYR A 71 -10.24 -10.17 -5.58
C TYR A 71 -8.85 -10.49 -6.12
N ALA A 72 -8.62 -11.71 -6.63
CA ALA A 72 -7.36 -12.06 -7.29
C ALA A 72 -7.11 -11.21 -8.55
N LEU A 73 -8.13 -11.05 -9.40
CA LEU A 73 -8.03 -10.23 -10.61
C LEU A 73 -7.75 -8.76 -10.27
N MET A 74 -8.40 -8.23 -9.23
CA MET A 74 -8.16 -6.87 -8.75
C MET A 74 -6.71 -6.68 -8.25
N ASN A 75 -6.15 -7.69 -7.56
CA ASN A 75 -4.74 -7.67 -7.16
C ASN A 75 -3.80 -7.69 -8.37
N VAL A 76 -4.07 -8.50 -9.40
CA VAL A 76 -3.28 -8.51 -10.63
C VAL A 76 -3.31 -7.15 -11.32
N ALA A 77 -4.49 -6.53 -11.43
CA ALA A 77 -4.62 -5.19 -11.99
C ALA A 77 -3.82 -4.14 -11.20
N CYS A 78 -3.82 -4.24 -9.86
CA CYS A 78 -3.01 -3.39 -8.99
C CYS A 78 -1.51 -3.58 -9.25
N ILE A 79 -1.03 -4.83 -9.37
CA ILE A 79 0.37 -5.12 -9.70
C ILE A 79 0.77 -4.49 -11.03
N VAL A 80 -0.07 -4.63 -12.07
CA VAL A 80 0.18 -4.03 -13.38
C VAL A 80 0.24 -2.50 -13.30
N PHE A 81 -0.69 -1.89 -12.56
CA PHE A 81 -0.70 -0.44 -12.35
C PHE A 81 0.57 0.03 -11.63
N VAL A 82 0.96 -0.63 -10.54
CA VAL A 82 2.17 -0.31 -9.78
C VAL A 82 3.40 -0.44 -10.66
N ALA A 83 3.56 -1.55 -11.38
CA ALA A 83 4.68 -1.78 -12.28
C ALA A 83 4.78 -0.74 -13.41
N ALA A 84 3.64 -0.23 -13.90
CA ALA A 84 3.60 0.76 -14.97
C ALA A 84 3.83 2.21 -14.48
N LYS A 85 3.24 2.58 -13.34
CA LYS A 85 3.11 3.99 -12.88
C LYS A 85 4.00 4.35 -11.70
N VAL A 86 4.43 3.39 -10.88
CA VAL A 86 5.29 3.64 -9.71
C VAL A 86 6.74 3.37 -10.10
N PRO A 87 7.60 4.39 -10.19
CA PRO A 87 9.01 4.18 -10.47
C PRO A 87 9.73 3.60 -9.26
N GLU A 88 10.77 2.81 -9.52
CA GLU A 88 11.60 2.20 -8.49
C GLU A 88 12.40 3.28 -7.72
N THR A 89 12.18 3.35 -6.41
CA THR A 89 12.86 4.30 -5.51
C THR A 89 14.02 3.65 -4.74
N ARG A 90 14.19 2.33 -4.84
CA ARG A 90 15.24 1.56 -4.15
C ARG A 90 16.65 2.04 -4.53
N GLY A 91 17.45 2.35 -3.51
CA GLY A 91 18.85 2.77 -3.67
C GLY A 91 19.04 4.22 -4.13
N ARG A 92 17.98 5.04 -4.19
CA ARG A 92 18.07 6.47 -4.47
C ARG A 92 18.21 7.26 -3.17
N SER A 93 19.03 8.31 -3.17
CA SER A 93 19.15 9.17 -2.00
C SER A 93 17.85 9.99 -1.79
N PRO A 94 17.45 10.26 -0.54
CA PRO A 94 16.24 11.03 -0.24
C PRO A 94 16.23 12.42 -0.90
N GLU A 95 17.40 13.06 -1.04
CA GLU A 95 17.56 14.37 -1.67
C GLU A 95 17.26 14.32 -3.17
N ARG A 96 17.56 13.18 -3.81
CA ARG A 96 17.31 12.97 -5.24
C ARG A 96 15.82 12.76 -5.51
N ILE A 97 15.14 12.04 -4.63
CA ILE A 97 13.68 11.89 -4.64
C ILE A 97 12.99 13.25 -4.44
N GLU A 98 13.48 14.05 -3.50
CA GLU A 98 12.94 15.39 -3.24
C GLU A 98 13.13 16.33 -4.44
N ARG A 99 14.30 16.33 -5.07
CA ARG A 99 14.54 17.10 -6.31
C ARG A 99 13.63 16.65 -7.45
N ALA A 100 13.45 15.34 -7.64
CA ALA A 100 12.58 14.79 -8.67
C ALA A 100 11.10 15.17 -8.45
N LEU A 101 10.64 15.23 -7.19
CA LEU A 101 9.28 15.61 -6.84
C LEU A 101 9.03 17.12 -7.03
N LYS A 102 10.02 17.98 -6.71
CA LYS A 102 9.92 19.44 -6.88
C LYS A 102 9.98 19.90 -8.34
N ARG A 103 10.55 19.11 -9.25
CA ARG A 103 10.84 19.52 -10.64
C ARG A 103 9.60 19.62 -11.53
N GLY A 104 8.44 19.12 -11.10
CA GLY A 104 7.16 19.23 -11.83
C GLY A 104 7.20 18.59 -13.22
N GLY A 105 6.84 17.30 -13.31
CA GLY A 105 6.87 16.52 -14.55
C GLY A 105 6.64 15.03 -14.28
N SER A 106 6.89 14.15 -15.26
CA SER A 106 6.88 12.70 -15.05
C SER A 106 7.95 12.32 -14.01
N PHE A 107 7.53 11.87 -12.82
CA PHE A 107 8.44 11.51 -11.72
C PHE A 107 9.49 10.46 -12.13
N ARG A 108 9.14 9.60 -13.09
CA ARG A 108 10.04 8.59 -13.69
C ARG A 108 11.17 9.23 -14.51
N GLU A 109 10.84 10.22 -15.33
CA GLU A 109 11.79 10.94 -16.19
C GLU A 109 12.74 11.83 -15.36
N SER A 110 12.21 12.46 -14.31
CA SER A 110 13.00 13.24 -13.34
C SER A 110 14.03 12.39 -12.56
N LEU A 111 13.73 11.12 -12.31
CA LEU A 111 14.64 10.19 -11.64
C LEU A 111 15.73 9.65 -12.58
N GLU A 112 15.46 9.50 -13.89
CA GLU A 112 16.44 9.03 -14.87
C GLU A 112 17.46 10.12 -15.26
N LEU A 113 17.06 11.40 -15.21
CA LEU A 113 17.89 12.57 -15.58
C LEU A 113 18.74 13.18 -14.44
N SER A 114 18.83 12.52 -13.28
CA SER A 114 19.59 12.96 -12.08
C SER A 114 20.60 11.94 -11.60
#